data_AF-A0A0G1BBS0-F1
#
_entry.id   AF-A0A0G1BBS0-F1
#
_cell.length_a   1.000
_cell.length_b   1.000
_cell.length_c   1.000
_cell.angle_alpha   90.00
_cell.angle_beta   90.00
_cell.angle_gamma   90.00
#
_symmetry.space_group_name_H-M   'P 1'
#
loop_
_entity.id
_entity.type
_entity.pdbx_description
1 polymer ?
#
loop_
_entity_poly.entity_id
_entity_poly.type
_entity_poly.pdbx_seq_one_letter_code
_entity_poly.pdbx_strand_id
1 'polypeptide(L)'
;MEVSATEREARDLRRYLFSAAEEVGLDSQGRFVIPKPLLLYAKLQDEVVLVGTGDHFEVWDPGSWKKLVDTFAKGEKDDIH
;
A
#
# COMPACT_ATOMS: atom_id res chain seq x y z
N MET A 1 -21.81 -10.08 21.87
CA MET A 1 -21.21 -10.22 20.53
C MET A 1 -19.74 -9.82 20.69
N GLU A 2 -18.85 -10.79 20.85
CA GLU A 2 -17.40 -10.52 20.90
C GLU A 2 -16.96 -10.13 19.49
N VAL A 3 -16.56 -8.87 19.33
CA VAL A 3 -15.88 -8.41 18.11
C VAL A 3 -14.47 -8.97 18.17
N SER A 4 -14.02 -9.70 17.15
CA SER A 4 -12.68 -10.26 17.18
C SER A 4 -11.63 -9.14 17.24
N ALA A 5 -10.48 -9.41 17.85
CA ALA A 5 -9.38 -8.44 17.92
C ALA A 5 -8.98 -7.95 16.52
N THR A 6 -8.99 -8.84 15.52
CA THR A 6 -8.68 -8.53 14.12
C THR A 6 -9.70 -7.57 13.47
N GLU A 7 -10.99 -7.68 13.78
CA GLU A 7 -12.02 -6.76 13.26
C GLU A 7 -11.89 -5.35 13.84
N ARG A 8 -11.49 -5.24 15.12
CA ARG A 8 -11.24 -3.96 15.78
C ARG A 8 -10.00 -3.28 15.19
N GLU A 9 -8.89 -4.01 15.08
CA GLU A 9 -7.65 -3.52 14.49
C GLU A 9 -7.86 -3.07 13.03
N ALA A 10 -8.57 -3.85 12.23
CA ALA A 10 -8.87 -3.48 10.84
C ALA A 10 -9.71 -2.20 10.72
N ARG A 11 -10.65 -1.97 11.65
CA ARG A 11 -11.47 -0.75 11.68
C ARG A 11 -10.65 0.47 12.07
N ASP A 12 -9.78 0.35 13.07
CA ASP A 12 -8.95 1.46 13.51
C ASP A 12 -7.87 1.79 12.48
N LEU A 13 -7.33 0.78 11.79
CA LEU A 13 -6.47 0.98 10.62
C LEU A 13 -7.21 1.71 9.49
N ARG A 14 -8.43 1.28 9.13
CA ARG A 14 -9.24 1.99 8.11
C ARG A 14 -9.46 3.45 8.49
N ARG A 15 -9.83 3.74 9.74
CA ARG A 15 -10.01 5.12 10.21
C ARG A 15 -8.74 5.92 10.07
N TYR A 16 -7.60 5.37 10.48
CA TYR A 16 -6.31 6.00 10.34
C TYR A 16 -6.00 6.31 8.87
N LEU A 17 -6.16 5.33 7.97
CA LEU A 17 -5.90 5.48 6.53
C LEU A 17 -6.81 6.53 5.90
N PHE A 18 -8.12 6.46 6.13
CA PHE A 18 -9.05 7.42 5.55
C PHE A 18 -8.94 8.80 6.18
N SER A 19 -8.50 8.92 7.44
CA SER A 19 -8.20 10.21 8.06
C SER A 19 -6.94 10.87 7.49
N ALA A 20 -6.06 10.07 6.88
CA ALA A 20 -4.83 10.51 6.24
C ALA A 20 -4.96 10.68 4.71
N ALA A 21 -6.16 10.44 4.15
CA ALA A 21 -6.42 10.69 2.74
C ALA A 21 -6.47 12.20 2.50
N GLU A 22 -5.59 12.69 1.64
CA GLU A 22 -5.43 14.11 1.35
C GLU A 22 -5.39 14.33 -0.16
N GLU A 23 -5.97 15.45 -0.61
CA GLU A 23 -5.81 15.91 -1.98
C GLU A 23 -4.42 16.51 -2.16
N VAL A 24 -3.69 16.04 -3.17
CA VAL A 24 -2.34 16.54 -3.50
C VAL A 24 -2.35 17.12 -4.90
N GLY A 25 -1.77 18.31 -5.03
CA GLY A 25 -1.52 18.94 -6.31
C GLY A 25 -0.25 18.39 -6.96
N LEU A 26 -0.24 18.36 -8.29
CA LEU A 26 0.97 18.13 -9.08
C LEU A 26 1.64 19.47 -9.38
N ASP A 27 2.97 19.51 -9.29
CA ASP A 27 3.73 20.63 -9.82
C ASP A 27 3.81 20.60 -11.36
N SER A 28 4.46 21.60 -11.96
CA SER A 28 4.61 21.70 -13.41
C SER A 28 5.41 20.56 -14.06
N GLN A 29 6.12 19.75 -13.26
CA GLN A 29 6.87 18.58 -13.70
C GLN A 29 6.10 17.28 -13.43
N GLY A 30 4.85 17.35 -12.98
CA GLY A 30 4.04 16.17 -12.66
C GLY A 30 4.47 15.47 -11.38
N ARG A 31 5.14 16.17 -10.46
CA ARG A 31 5.54 15.61 -9.15
C ARG A 31 4.54 16.01 -8.08
N PHE A 32 4.33 15.13 -7.11
CA PHE A 32 3.57 15.42 -5.89
C PHE A 32 4.38 15.02 -4.66
N VAL A 33 4.02 15.58 -3.51
CA VAL A 33 4.59 15.21 -2.22
C VAL A 33 3.67 14.22 -1.55
N ILE A 34 4.21 13.06 -1.18
CA ILE A 34 3.46 12.07 -0.38
C ILE A 34 3.32 12.62 1.05
N PRO A 35 2.09 12.76 1.59
CA PRO A 35 1.88 13.17 2.96
C PRO A 35 2.64 12.28 3.95
N LYS A 36 3.28 12.91 4.95
CA LYS A 36 4.14 12.23 5.93
C LYS A 36 3.47 11.02 6.62
N PRO A 37 2.17 11.06 7.02
CA PRO A 37 1.52 9.90 7.61
C PRO A 37 1.47 8.69 6.67
N LEU A 38 1.20 8.92 5.38
CA LEU A 38 1.15 7.87 4.36
C LEU A 38 2.54 7.30 4.07
N LEU A 39 3.57 8.15 4.06
CA LEU A 39 4.97 7.73 3.93
C LEU A 39 5.38 6.79 5.08
N LEU A 40 5.05 7.15 6.33
CA LEU A 40 5.34 6.33 7.51
C LEU A 40 4.55 5.01 7.50
N TYR A 41 3.28 5.05 7.10
CA TYR A 41 2.44 3.87 6.97
C TYR A 41 3.01 2.87 5.96
N ALA A 42 3.34 3.35 4.75
CA ALA A 42 3.87 2.54 3.67
C ALA A 42 5.37 2.19 3.83
N LYS A 43 6.03 2.75 4.87
CA LYS A 43 7.47 2.58 5.16
C LYS A 43 8.37 2.93 3.97
N LEU A 44 7.96 3.92 3.18
CA LEU A 44 8.74 4.37 2.02
C LEU A 44 10.00 5.11 2.49
N GLN A 45 11.09 4.90 1.76
CA GLN A 45 12.36 5.58 1.98
C GLN A 45 12.79 6.26 0.66
N ASP A 46 14.00 5.96 0.18
CA ASP A 46 14.60 6.63 -0.97
C ASP A 46 14.08 6.09 -2.31
N GLU A 47 13.62 4.83 -2.33
CA GLU A 47 13.12 4.16 -3.52
C GLU A 47 11.68 3.70 -3.33
N VAL A 48 10.92 3.72 -4.43
CA VAL A 48 9.52 3.28 -4.48
C VAL A 48 9.26 2.48 -5.75
N VAL A 49 8.30 1.57 -5.69
CA VAL A 49 7.72 0.91 -6.87
C VAL A 49 6.34 1.50 -7.12
N LEU A 50 6.10 1.96 -8.35
CA LEU A 50 4.79 2.40 -8.82
C LEU A 50 4.13 1.27 -9.62
N VAL A 51 2.91 0.91 -9.24
CA VAL A 51 2.13 -0.15 -9.87
C VAL A 51 0.79 0.41 -10.31
N GLY A 52 0.46 0.29 -11.59
CA GLY A 52 -0.89 0.61 -12.09
C GLY A 52 -1.83 -0.57 -11.89
N THR A 53 -3.00 -0.33 -11.31
CA THR A 53 -4.05 -1.35 -11.07
C THR A 53 -5.28 -1.15 -11.95
N GLY A 54 -5.27 -0.12 -12.80
CA GLY A 54 -6.29 0.20 -13.79
C GLY A 54 -7.02 1.50 -13.47
N ASP A 55 -7.70 1.56 -12.32
CA ASP A 55 -8.45 2.74 -11.85
C ASP A 55 -7.64 3.65 -10.91
N HIS A 56 -6.53 3.15 -10.40
CA HIS A 56 -5.56 3.91 -9.61
C HIS A 56 -4.14 3.39 -9.82
N PHE A 57 -3.19 4.02 -9.13
CA PHE A 57 -1.85 3.49 -8.97
C PHE A 57 -1.57 3.29 -7.48
N GLU A 58 -0.72 2.32 -7.19
CA GLU A 58 -0.23 2.03 -5.86
C GLU A 58 1.26 2.41 -5.77
N VAL A 59 1.67 2.87 -4.60
CA VAL A 59 3.06 3.18 -4.27
C VAL A 59 3.53 2.21 -3.20
N TRP A 60 4.60 1.48 -3.51
CA TRP A 60 5.09 0.40 -2.65
C TRP A 60 6.55 0.61 -2.25
N ASP A 61 6.88 0.17 -1.04
CA ASP A 61 8.26 -0.15 -0.67
C ASP A 61 8.76 -1.31 -1.56
N PRO A 62 9.94 -1.21 -2.21
CA PRO A 62 10.44 -2.24 -3.12
C PRO A 62 10.55 -3.62 -2.47
N GLY A 63 10.96 -3.70 -1.20
CA GLY A 63 11.10 -4.97 -0.49
C GLY A 63 9.76 -5.64 -0.24
N SER A 64 8.75 -4.86 0.11
CA SER A 64 7.37 -5.32 0.35
C SER A 64 6.71 -5.78 -0.95
N TRP A 65 6.86 -5.01 -2.03
CA TRP A 65 6.38 -5.41 -3.35
C TRP A 65 7.02 -6.73 -3.82
N LYS A 66 8.35 -6.85 -3.69
CA LYS A 66 9.06 -8.07 -4.07
C LYS A 66 8.52 -9.29 -3.32
N LYS A 67 8.29 -9.18 -2.01
CA LYS A 67 7.73 -10.29 -1.21
C LYS A 67 6.33 -10.69 -1.69
N LEU A 68 5.50 -9.71 -2.03
CA LEU A 68 4.16 -9.95 -2.56
C LEU A 68 4.22 -10.71 -3.89
N VAL A 69 5.02 -10.21 -4.85
CA VAL A 69 5.22 -10.86 -6.15
C VAL A 69 5.81 -12.27 -5.99
N ASP A 70 6.81 -12.44 -5.13
CA ASP A 70 7.41 -13.75 -4.83
C ASP A 70 6.37 -14.73 -4.25
N THR A 71 5.38 -14.23 -3.49
CA THR A 71 4.31 -15.06 -2.92
C THR A 71 3.40 -15.59 -4.03
N PHE A 72 2.99 -14.73 -4.96
CA PHE A 72 2.17 -15.15 -6.11
C PHE A 72 2.93 -16.09 -7.05
N ALA A 73 4.20 -15.78 -7.33
CA ALA A 73 5.05 -16.62 -8.18
C ALA A 73 5.33 -18.02 -7.58
N LYS A 74 5.20 -18.17 -6.26
CA LYS A 74 5.29 -19.48 -5.58
C LYS A 74 3.96 -20.22 -5.58
N GLY A 75 2.83 -19.50 -5.40
CA GLY A 75 1.49 -20.09 -5.47
C GLY A 75 1.19 -20.76 -6.80
N GLU A 76 1.63 -20.19 -7.92
CA GLU A 76 1.47 -20.80 -9.26
C GLU A 76 2.25 -22.11 -9.45
N LYS A 77 3.26 -22.38 -8.62
CA LYS A 77 4.05 -23.63 -8.71
C LYS A 77 3.44 -24.79 -7.95
N ASP A 78 2.57 -24.54 -6.97
CA ASP A 78 1.93 -25.58 -6.16
C ASP A 78 0.63 -26.13 -6.78
N ASP A 79 0.06 -25.43 -7.76
CA ASP A 79 -1.17 -25.84 -8.48
C ASP A 79 -0.91 -26.70 -9.74
N ILE A 80 0.36 -27.05 -10.02
CA ILE A 80 0.76 -27.99 -11.08
C ILE A 80 1.26 -29.29 -10.45
N HIS A 81 0.39 -29.97 -9.70
CA HIS A 81 0.53 -31.37 -9.31
C HIS A 81 -0.82 -32.09 -9.33
#